data_AF-A0A328RCT7-F1
#
_entry.id   AF-A0A328RCT7-F1
#
_cell.length_a   1.000
_cell.length_b   1.000
_cell.length_c   1.000
_cell.angle_alpha   90.00
_cell.angle_beta   90.00
_cell.angle_gamma   90.00
#
_symmetry.space_group_name_H-M   'P 1'
#
loop_
_entity.id
_entity.type
_entity.pdbx_description
1 polymer ?
#
loop_
_entity_poly.entity_id
_entity_poly.type
_entity_poly.pdbx_seq_one_letter_code
_entity_poly.pdbx_strand_id
1 'polypeptide(L)'
;MGIFQNELDVATIDLEDRFKLEIGHYFTATQYSCVCLDTFTNGLLSYQLSNILPKMSYLGCLSSSSSDIIKTFTGITAPISTSASSSFSLETAKSMAKKFNSQVCISLSGISSIPDSKNIITSKVFIAYMFNNNVSEKCVECFGTQSEVIRQTLHACLGYLKLLFIKYPIKKKEN
;
A
#
# COMPACT_ATOMS: atom_id res chain seq x y z
N MET A 1 -6.63 7.14 -34.48
CA MET A 1 -5.98 7.26 -33.16
C MET A 1 -6.85 6.75 -32.00
N GLY A 2 -8.20 6.79 -32.04
CA GLY A 2 -9.03 6.34 -30.91
C GLY A 2 -9.10 4.82 -30.66
N ILE A 3 -8.92 3.98 -31.69
CA ILE A 3 -9.04 2.51 -31.56
C ILE A 3 -7.84 1.92 -30.79
N PHE A 4 -6.63 2.38 -31.10
CA PHE A 4 -5.40 1.92 -30.45
C PHE A 4 -5.31 2.33 -28.97
N GLN A 5 -5.81 3.53 -28.63
CA GLN A 5 -5.87 4.00 -27.24
C GLN A 5 -6.84 3.14 -26.43
N ASN A 6 -8.03 2.85 -26.97
CA ASN A 6 -9.00 1.98 -26.34
C ASN A 6 -8.47 0.55 -26.14
N GLU A 7 -7.75 -0.01 -27.11
CA GLU A 7 -7.13 -1.35 -26.96
C GLU A 7 -6.05 -1.38 -25.88
N LEU A 8 -5.23 -0.33 -25.78
CA LEU A 8 -4.24 -0.20 -24.72
C LEU A 8 -4.89 -0.05 -23.35
N ASP A 9 -5.95 0.74 -23.27
CA ASP A 9 -6.71 0.97 -22.05
C ASP A 9 -7.38 -0.34 -21.58
N VAL A 10 -7.99 -1.10 -22.49
CA VAL A 10 -8.57 -2.43 -22.20
C VAL A 10 -7.51 -3.42 -21.73
N ALA A 11 -6.36 -3.50 -22.40
CA ALA A 11 -5.26 -4.38 -22.00
C ALA A 11 -4.69 -4.01 -20.61
N THR A 12 -4.66 -2.72 -20.29
CA THR A 12 -4.20 -2.22 -18.98
C THR A 12 -5.20 -2.56 -17.87
N ILE A 13 -6.50 -2.46 -18.16
CA ILE A 13 -7.58 -2.86 -17.24
C ILE A 13 -7.51 -4.36 -16.94
N ASP A 14 -7.38 -5.20 -17.97
CA ASP A 14 -7.27 -6.66 -17.83
C ASP A 14 -6.05 -7.07 -16.98
N LEU A 15 -4.93 -6.37 -17.15
CA LEU A 15 -3.73 -6.61 -16.35
C LEU A 15 -3.95 -6.25 -14.88
N GLU A 16 -4.60 -5.11 -14.62
CA GLU A 16 -4.92 -4.65 -13.27
C GLU A 16 -5.86 -5.62 -12.54
N ASP A 17 -6.88 -6.14 -13.22
CA ASP A 17 -7.83 -7.08 -12.63
C ASP A 17 -7.20 -8.44 -12.33
N ARG A 18 -6.33 -8.93 -13.23
CA ARG A 18 -5.51 -10.12 -12.96
C ARG A 18 -4.62 -9.92 -11.74
N PHE A 19 -4.01 -8.75 -11.62
CA PHE A 19 -3.11 -8.43 -10.54
C PHE A 19 -3.82 -8.45 -9.16
N LYS A 20 -5.01 -7.86 -9.12
CA LYS A 20 -5.90 -7.89 -7.95
C LYS A 20 -6.29 -9.33 -7.58
N LEU A 21 -6.72 -10.10 -8.57
CA LEU A 21 -7.17 -11.48 -8.38
C LEU A 21 -6.05 -12.37 -7.81
N GLU A 22 -4.81 -12.24 -8.30
CA GLU A 22 -3.66 -12.97 -7.76
C GLU A 22 -3.38 -12.63 -6.28
N ILE A 23 -3.45 -11.36 -5.89
CA ILE A 23 -3.32 -10.98 -4.48
C ILE A 23 -4.41 -11.64 -3.63
N GLY A 24 -5.66 -11.59 -4.08
CA GLY A 24 -6.78 -12.26 -3.40
C GLY A 24 -6.52 -13.76 -3.22
N HIS A 25 -5.97 -14.43 -4.24
CA HIS A 25 -5.58 -15.83 -4.16
C HIS A 25 -4.44 -16.08 -3.18
N TYR A 26 -3.42 -15.22 -3.13
CA TYR A 26 -2.34 -15.35 -2.15
C TYR A 26 -2.88 -15.26 -0.71
N PHE A 27 -3.73 -14.29 -0.40
CA PHE A 27 -4.34 -14.17 0.93
C PHE A 27 -5.26 -15.35 1.26
N THR A 28 -6.01 -15.85 0.28
CA THR A 28 -6.85 -17.05 0.45
C THR A 28 -6.00 -18.29 0.77
N ALA A 29 -4.92 -18.51 0.01
CA ALA A 29 -4.06 -19.67 0.18
C ALA A 29 -3.22 -19.61 1.47
N THR A 30 -2.79 -18.42 1.87
CA THR A 30 -1.94 -18.21 3.04
C THR A 30 -2.73 -18.05 4.34
N GLN A 31 -4.02 -17.70 4.24
CA GLN A 31 -4.84 -17.26 5.36
C GLN A 31 -4.21 -16.11 6.16
N TYR A 32 -3.36 -15.30 5.51
CA TYR A 32 -2.78 -14.14 6.15
C TYR A 32 -3.86 -13.10 6.43
N SER A 33 -3.65 -12.35 7.51
CA SER A 33 -4.41 -11.15 7.81
C SER A 33 -3.60 -9.91 7.43
N CYS A 34 -4.30 -8.86 7.03
CA CYS A 34 -3.76 -7.61 6.54
C CYS A 34 -4.40 -6.44 7.29
N VAL A 35 -3.56 -5.52 7.77
CA VAL A 35 -3.97 -4.19 8.24
C VAL A 35 -3.19 -3.14 7.45
N CYS A 36 -3.70 -1.92 7.33
CA CYS A 36 -2.90 -0.84 6.75
C CYS A 36 -3.01 0.49 7.49
N LEU A 37 -1.96 1.29 7.36
CA LEU A 37 -1.93 2.69 7.75
C LEU A 37 -1.72 3.51 6.49
N ASP A 38 -2.64 4.44 6.23
CA ASP A 38 -2.65 5.25 5.02
C ASP A 38 -2.68 6.74 5.38
N THR A 39 -1.58 7.43 5.14
CA THR A 39 -1.51 8.88 5.34
C THR A 39 -1.53 9.68 4.04
N PHE A 40 -1.58 9.00 2.89
CA PHE A 40 -1.34 9.60 1.58
C PHE A 40 -2.54 9.52 0.64
N THR A 41 -3.23 8.37 0.57
CA THR A 41 -4.31 8.14 -0.40
C THR A 41 -5.71 8.41 0.15
N ASN A 42 -5.80 8.94 1.37
CA ASN A 42 -7.07 9.25 2.03
C ASN A 42 -8.05 8.07 2.06
N GLY A 43 -7.55 6.86 2.27
CA GLY A 43 -8.34 5.65 2.42
C GLY A 43 -8.60 4.91 1.10
N LEU A 44 -8.09 5.37 -0.03
CA LEU A 44 -8.24 4.65 -1.30
C LEU A 44 -7.47 3.32 -1.31
N LEU A 45 -6.33 3.24 -0.62
CA LEU A 45 -5.64 1.96 -0.38
C LEU A 45 -6.53 1.00 0.41
N SER A 46 -7.16 1.51 1.48
CA SER A 46 -8.08 0.71 2.30
C SER A 46 -9.25 0.16 1.47
N TYR A 47 -9.86 1.02 0.66
CA TYR A 47 -10.95 0.66 -0.24
C TYR A 47 -10.53 -0.41 -1.26
N GLN A 48 -9.35 -0.28 -1.86
CA GLN A 48 -8.83 -1.29 -2.78
C GLN A 48 -8.61 -2.63 -2.06
N LEU A 49 -7.93 -2.62 -0.91
CA LEU A 49 -7.67 -3.85 -0.15
C LEU A 49 -8.96 -4.52 0.31
N SER A 50 -9.97 -3.78 0.76
CA SER A 50 -11.25 -4.36 1.17
C SER A 50 -12.01 -5.06 0.04
N ASN A 51 -11.78 -4.64 -1.21
CA ASN A 51 -12.41 -5.23 -2.39
C ASN A 51 -11.63 -6.44 -2.93
N ILE A 52 -10.31 -6.47 -2.72
CA ILE A 52 -9.41 -7.50 -3.26
C ILE A 52 -9.26 -8.67 -2.28
N LEU A 53 -9.20 -8.37 -0.98
CA LEU A 53 -8.88 -9.35 0.04
C LEU A 53 -10.13 -10.09 0.53
N PRO A 54 -10.02 -11.39 0.87
CA PRO A 54 -11.08 -12.08 1.59
C PRO A 54 -11.47 -11.32 2.86
N LYS A 55 -12.78 -11.26 3.18
CA LYS A 55 -13.28 -10.51 4.34
C LYS A 55 -12.58 -10.86 5.67
N MET A 56 -12.24 -12.14 5.87
CA MET A 56 -11.54 -12.60 7.07
C MET A 56 -10.05 -12.20 7.11
N SER A 57 -9.47 -11.88 5.95
CA SER A 57 -8.08 -11.45 5.83
C SER A 57 -7.91 -9.96 6.06
N TYR A 58 -8.90 -9.11 5.79
CA TYR A 58 -8.74 -7.66 5.95
C TYR A 58 -9.24 -7.16 7.31
N LEU A 59 -8.30 -6.75 8.16
CA LEU A 59 -8.59 -6.29 9.53
C LEU A 59 -8.98 -4.81 9.60
N GLY A 60 -8.73 -4.05 8.53
CA GLY A 60 -9.09 -2.64 8.41
C GLY A 60 -7.89 -1.70 8.20
N CYS A 61 -8.16 -0.41 8.33
CA CYS A 61 -7.19 0.65 8.08
C CYS A 61 -7.28 1.79 9.09
N LEU A 62 -6.12 2.35 9.45
CA LEU A 62 -6.04 3.71 9.95
C LEU A 62 -5.70 4.66 8.80
N SER A 63 -6.69 5.43 8.34
CA SER A 63 -6.47 6.50 7.35
C SER A 63 -6.45 7.85 8.06
N SER A 64 -5.27 8.47 8.16
CA SER A 64 -5.13 9.77 8.82
C SER A 64 -3.81 10.44 8.45
N SER A 65 -3.85 11.75 8.25
CA SER A 65 -2.66 12.61 8.14
C SER A 65 -2.30 13.29 9.47
N SER A 66 -3.10 13.11 10.52
CA SER A 66 -2.85 13.71 11.84
C SER A 66 -1.80 12.92 12.62
N SER A 67 -0.69 13.58 12.97
CA SER A 67 0.37 13.01 13.80
C SER A 67 -0.13 12.51 15.15
N ASP A 68 -1.10 13.19 15.76
CA ASP A 68 -1.63 12.84 17.08
C ASP A 68 -2.45 11.56 17.03
N ILE A 69 -3.25 11.39 15.97
CA ILE A 69 -4.02 10.16 15.74
C ILE A 69 -3.04 9.00 15.49
N ILE A 70 -2.05 9.18 14.62
CA ILE A 70 -1.07 8.14 14.32
C ILE A 70 -0.30 7.76 15.58
N LYS A 71 0.14 8.73 16.37
CA LYS A 71 0.83 8.48 17.65
C LYS A 71 -0.05 7.73 18.64
N THR A 72 -1.33 8.08 18.75
CA THR A 72 -2.28 7.41 19.64
C THR A 72 -2.46 5.93 19.25
N PHE A 73 -2.50 5.65 17.95
CA PHE A 73 -2.69 4.28 17.47
C PHE A 73 -1.41 3.44 17.46
N THR A 74 -0.27 4.03 17.12
CA THR A 74 0.99 3.31 16.88
C THR A 74 2.02 3.47 17.99
N GLY A 75 1.85 4.45 18.89
CA GLY A 75 2.86 4.84 19.88
C GLY A 75 4.06 5.59 19.29
N ILE A 76 4.10 5.81 17.97
CA ILE A 76 5.24 6.42 17.29
C ILE A 76 5.05 7.93 17.23
N THR A 77 6.04 8.67 17.70
CA THR A 77 6.07 10.12 17.60
C THR A 77 6.96 10.51 16.42
N ALA A 78 6.37 11.11 15.40
CA ALA A 78 7.12 11.73 14.32
C ALA A 78 6.68 13.20 14.19
N PRO A 79 7.63 14.14 14.10
CA PRO A 79 7.33 15.47 13.59
C PRO A 79 6.57 15.39 12.26
N ILE A 80 5.68 16.35 12.00
CA ILE A 80 4.96 16.45 10.72
C ILE A 80 5.96 16.46 9.54
N SER A 81 7.10 17.14 9.72
CA SER A 81 8.17 17.23 8.72
C SER A 81 8.85 15.90 8.38
N THR A 82 8.79 14.89 9.26
CA THR A 82 9.42 13.57 9.04
C THR A 82 8.39 12.45 8.81
N SER A 83 7.10 12.79 8.79
CA SER A 83 5.99 11.84 8.61
C SER A 83 5.95 11.23 7.21
N ALA A 84 6.60 11.86 6.23
CA ALA A 84 6.86 11.29 4.91
C ALA A 84 8.30 10.81 4.82
N SER A 85 8.60 9.66 5.47
CA SER A 85 9.94 9.08 5.44
C SER A 85 9.90 7.55 5.53
N SER A 86 10.99 6.92 5.08
CA SER A 86 11.11 5.46 5.12
C SER A 86 11.08 4.90 6.53
N SER A 87 11.80 5.55 7.46
CA SER A 87 11.82 5.15 8.88
C SER A 87 10.44 5.21 9.50
N PHE A 88 9.70 6.30 9.26
CA PHE A 88 8.34 6.45 9.75
C PHE A 88 7.40 5.37 9.20
N SER A 89 7.37 5.16 7.88
CA SER A 89 6.53 4.11 7.28
C SER A 89 6.89 2.74 7.84
N LEU A 90 8.18 2.45 8.00
CA LEU A 90 8.65 1.15 8.50
C LEU A 90 8.28 0.90 9.95
N GLU A 91 8.50 1.87 10.84
CA GLU A 91 8.14 1.76 12.25
C GLU A 91 6.64 1.61 12.42
N THR A 92 5.85 2.40 11.70
CA THR A 92 4.38 2.33 11.76
C THR A 92 3.84 1.00 11.23
N ALA A 93 4.42 0.45 10.16
CA ALA A 93 4.08 -0.88 9.67
C ALA A 93 4.33 -1.97 10.72
N LYS A 94 5.49 -1.93 11.38
CA LYS A 94 5.83 -2.88 12.47
C LYS A 94 4.87 -2.74 13.66
N SER A 95 4.60 -1.51 14.09
CA SER A 95 3.76 -1.24 15.24
C SER A 95 2.31 -1.68 15.00
N MET A 96 1.75 -1.34 13.83
CA MET A 96 0.41 -1.77 13.43
C MET A 96 0.33 -3.30 13.31
N ALA A 97 1.30 -3.95 12.66
CA ALA A 97 1.30 -5.41 12.58
C ALA A 97 1.30 -6.08 13.96
N LYS A 98 2.13 -5.58 14.88
CA LYS A 98 2.19 -6.08 16.25
C LYS A 98 0.87 -5.85 17.00
N LYS A 99 0.29 -4.65 16.88
CA LYS A 99 -0.93 -4.26 17.58
C LYS A 99 -2.14 -5.09 17.17
N PHE A 100 -2.25 -5.42 15.88
CA PHE A 100 -3.36 -6.19 15.33
C PHE A 100 -3.03 -7.68 15.15
N ASN A 101 -1.84 -8.12 15.57
CA ASN A 101 -1.33 -9.47 15.36
C ASN A 101 -1.45 -9.94 13.89
N SER A 102 -1.20 -9.02 12.95
CA SER A 102 -1.39 -9.27 11.52
C SER A 102 -0.13 -9.80 10.85
N GLN A 103 -0.28 -10.73 9.90
CA GLN A 103 0.85 -11.23 9.12
C GLN A 103 1.33 -10.21 8.09
N VAL A 104 0.44 -9.38 7.57
CA VAL A 104 0.77 -8.31 6.63
C VAL A 104 0.32 -6.98 7.21
N CYS A 105 1.23 -6.01 7.26
CA CYS A 105 0.87 -4.62 7.43
C CYS A 105 1.50 -3.78 6.34
N ILE A 106 0.71 -2.88 5.75
CA ILE A 106 1.16 -1.90 4.77
C ILE A 106 1.09 -0.52 5.41
N SER A 107 2.19 0.21 5.47
CA SER A 107 2.22 1.62 5.86
C SER A 107 2.59 2.46 4.65
N LEU A 108 1.74 3.44 4.37
CA LEU A 108 1.88 4.34 3.24
C LEU A 108 1.98 5.78 3.75
N SER A 109 3.09 6.43 3.43
CA SER A 109 3.29 7.85 3.67
C SER A 109 3.89 8.52 2.45
N GLY A 110 3.71 9.82 2.31
CA GLY A 110 4.28 10.53 1.17
C GLY A 110 4.09 12.04 1.24
N ILE A 111 4.75 12.72 0.32
CA ILE A 111 4.64 14.16 0.12
C ILE A 111 4.45 14.43 -1.36
N SER A 112 3.56 15.38 -1.67
CA SER A 112 3.32 15.87 -3.03
C SER A 112 3.86 17.29 -3.17
N SER A 113 4.40 17.61 -4.34
CA SER A 113 4.71 18.99 -4.71
C SER A 113 3.44 19.82 -4.83
N ILE A 114 3.62 21.14 -4.85
CA ILE A 114 2.55 22.05 -5.27
C ILE A 114 2.28 21.78 -6.76
N PRO A 115 1.00 21.73 -7.20
CA PRO A 115 0.66 21.58 -8.61
C PRO A 115 1.23 22.71 -9.46
N ASP A 116 1.75 22.38 -10.64
CA ASP A 116 2.18 23.36 -11.63
C ASP A 116 0.99 24.00 -12.38
N SER A 117 1.29 24.88 -13.35
CA SER A 117 0.28 25.53 -14.18
C SER A 117 -0.64 24.58 -14.98
N LYS A 118 -0.28 23.30 -15.09
CA LYS A 118 -1.03 22.23 -15.77
C LYS A 118 -1.68 21.26 -14.79
N ASN A 119 -1.72 21.59 -13.50
CA ASN A 119 -2.16 20.72 -12.40
C ASN A 119 -1.36 19.41 -12.27
N ILE A 120 -0.10 19.42 -12.69
CA ILE A 120 0.81 18.29 -12.57
C ILE A 120 1.58 18.41 -11.26
N ILE A 121 1.67 17.29 -10.55
CA ILE A 121 2.43 17.15 -9.31
C ILE A 121 3.48 16.05 -9.45
N THR A 122 4.53 16.18 -8.66
CA THR A 122 5.47 15.10 -8.37
C THR A 122 5.30 14.70 -6.92
N SER A 123 5.23 13.41 -6.64
CA SER A 123 5.11 12.90 -5.27
C SER A 123 6.19 11.89 -4.96
N LYS A 124 6.72 11.98 -3.74
CA LYS A 124 7.62 10.97 -3.18
C LYS A 124 6.86 10.18 -2.14
N VAL A 125 6.72 8.89 -2.37
CA VAL A 125 5.88 8.00 -1.57
C VAL A 125 6.71 6.86 -0.99
N PHE A 126 6.60 6.67 0.32
CA PHE A 126 7.28 5.64 1.09
C PHE A 126 6.28 4.55 1.48
N ILE A 127 6.50 3.36 0.92
CA ILE A 127 5.69 2.17 1.12
C ILE A 127 6.49 1.19 1.96
N ALA A 128 6.00 0.87 3.15
CA ALA A 128 6.62 -0.11 4.02
C ALA A 128 5.69 -1.30 4.27
N TYR A 129 6.30 -2.47 4.37
CA TYR A 129 5.66 -3.73 4.65
C TYR A 129 6.27 -4.37 5.88
N MET A 130 5.40 -4.79 6.79
CA MET A 130 5.70 -5.90 7.70
C MET A 130 4.99 -7.12 7.12
N PHE A 131 5.75 -8.09 6.61
CA PHE A 131 5.24 -9.24 5.88
C PHE A 131 5.79 -10.53 6.49
N ASN A 132 4.94 -11.26 7.20
CA ASN A 132 5.27 -12.49 7.91
C ASN A 132 6.59 -12.38 8.70
N ASN A 133 6.67 -11.38 9.58
CA ASN A 133 7.86 -11.02 10.36
C ASN A 133 9.08 -10.51 9.58
N ASN A 134 8.99 -10.36 8.27
CA ASN A 134 10.00 -9.71 7.45
C ASN A 134 9.63 -8.26 7.20
N VAL A 135 10.64 -7.41 7.09
CA VAL A 135 10.45 -5.99 6.78
C VAL A 135 10.89 -5.71 5.35
N SER A 136 10.14 -4.88 4.66
CA SER A 136 10.54 -4.34 3.36
C SER A 136 10.06 -2.91 3.22
N GLU A 137 10.86 -2.09 2.58
CA GLU A 137 10.51 -0.71 2.27
C GLU A 137 10.81 -0.39 0.79
N LYS A 138 10.03 0.53 0.25
CA LYS A 138 10.19 1.07 -1.10
C LYS A 138 9.86 2.55 -1.09
N CYS A 139 10.71 3.32 -1.78
CA CYS A 139 10.42 4.69 -2.13
C CYS A 139 10.09 4.73 -3.62
N VAL A 140 8.95 5.31 -3.98
CA VAL A 140 8.55 5.52 -5.36
C VAL A 140 8.35 7.01 -5.60
N GLU A 141 8.73 7.45 -6.80
CA GLU A 141 8.46 8.80 -7.28
C GLU A 141 7.37 8.69 -8.34
N CYS A 142 6.28 9.41 -8.13
CA CYS A 142 5.11 9.42 -9.00
C CYS A 142 4.98 10.81 -9.63
N PHE A 143 4.50 10.86 -10.87
CA PHE A 143 4.34 12.10 -11.62
C PHE A 143 3.03 12.09 -12.38
N GLY A 144 2.34 13.23 -12.41
CA GLY A 144 1.10 13.42 -13.17
C GLY A 144 0.09 14.25 -12.40
N THR A 145 -1.16 14.15 -12.80
CA THR A 145 -2.30 14.66 -12.02
C THR A 145 -2.43 13.93 -10.68
N GLN A 146 -3.19 14.50 -9.74
CA GLN A 146 -3.45 13.86 -8.44
C GLN A 146 -4.01 12.43 -8.60
N SER A 147 -4.93 12.21 -9.52
CA SER A 147 -5.51 10.88 -9.78
C SER A 147 -4.48 9.89 -10.32
N GLU A 148 -3.60 10.33 -11.22
CA GLU A 148 -2.53 9.50 -11.76
C GLU A 148 -1.49 9.13 -10.72
N VAL A 149 -1.09 10.07 -9.87
CA VAL A 149 -0.17 9.82 -8.75
C VAL A 149 -0.75 8.79 -7.79
N ILE A 150 -2.03 8.93 -7.43
CA ILE A 150 -2.71 7.97 -6.56
C ILE A 150 -2.78 6.59 -7.22
N ARG A 151 -3.15 6.51 -8.51
CA ARG A 151 -3.19 5.25 -9.26
C ARG A 151 -1.83 4.56 -9.29
N GLN A 152 -0.76 5.30 -9.61
CA GLN A 152 0.61 4.80 -9.60
C GLN A 152 1.01 4.30 -8.21
N THR A 153 0.65 5.03 -7.17
CA THR A 153 0.92 4.64 -5.78
C THR A 153 0.24 3.32 -5.42
N LEU A 154 -1.05 3.18 -5.73
CA LEU A 154 -1.82 1.97 -5.46
C LEU A 154 -1.27 0.77 -6.25
N HIS A 155 -0.93 0.97 -7.53
CA HIS A 155 -0.28 -0.04 -8.35
C HIS A 155 1.08 -0.46 -7.80
N ALA A 156 1.90 0.49 -7.34
CA ALA A 156 3.17 0.18 -6.69
C ALA A 156 2.96 -0.61 -5.39
N CYS A 157 1.98 -0.21 -4.56
CA CYS A 157 1.64 -0.93 -3.33
C CYS A 157 1.27 -2.39 -3.61
N LEU A 158 0.30 -2.63 -4.48
CA LEU A 158 -0.09 -3.99 -4.83
C LEU A 158 1.08 -4.72 -5.51
N GLY A 159 1.77 -4.06 -6.42
CA GLY A 159 3.00 -4.48 -7.12
C GLY A 159 4.00 -5.15 -6.19
N TYR A 160 4.45 -4.40 -5.20
CA TYR A 160 5.43 -4.88 -4.23
C TYR A 160 4.87 -5.92 -3.28
N LEU A 161 3.59 -5.84 -2.90
CA LEU A 161 2.96 -6.86 -2.07
C LEU A 161 3.00 -8.25 -2.73
N LYS A 162 2.66 -8.34 -4.02
CA LYS A 162 2.79 -9.57 -4.80
C LYS A 162 4.22 -10.12 -4.77
N LEU A 163 5.21 -9.25 -4.98
CA LEU A 163 6.62 -9.66 -4.96
C LEU A 163 7.03 -10.23 -3.58
N LEU A 164 6.44 -9.75 -2.48
CA LEU A 164 6.71 -10.30 -1.15
C LEU A 164 6.13 -11.71 -0.97
N PHE A 165 4.94 -12.00 -1.51
CA PHE A 165 4.41 -13.37 -1.52
C PHE A 165 5.31 -14.33 -2.31
N ILE A 166 5.89 -13.87 -3.42
CA ILE A 166 6.84 -14.66 -4.23
C ILE A 166 8.18 -14.84 -3.47
N LYS A 167 8.68 -13.78 -2.83
CA LYS A 167 9.97 -13.78 -2.13
C LYS A 167 9.93 -14.60 -0.84
N TYR A 168 8.81 -14.58 -0.12
CA TYR A 168 8.63 -15.24 1.17
C TYR A 168 7.54 -16.31 1.09
N PRO A 169 7.75 -17.39 0.30
CA PRO A 169 6.76 -18.44 0.17
C PRO A 169 6.56 -19.16 1.51
N ILE A 170 5.34 -19.64 1.75
CA ILE A 170 5.07 -20.49 2.91
C ILE A 170 5.89 -21.76 2.77
N LYS A 171 6.83 -21.97 3.68
CA LYS A 171 7.44 -23.30 3.86
C LYS A 171 6.34 -24.21 4.38
N LYS A 172 5.87 -25.16 3.57
CA LYS A 172 5.07 -26.28 4.10
C LYS A 172 5.94 -26.95 5.16
N LYS A 173 5.45 -27.04 6.40
CA LYS A 173 6.01 -27.99 7.35
C LYS A 173 5.71 -29.37 6.77
N GLU A 174 6.75 -30.08 6.34
CA GLU A 174 6.67 -31.53 6.16
C GLU A 174 6.39 -32.11 7.55
N ASN A 175 5.20 -32.71 7.69
CA ASN A 175 4.85 -33.53 8.85
C ASN A 175 5.43 -34.92 8.64
#